data_AF-A0A0A3YM25-F1
#
_entry.id   AF-A0A0A3YM25-F1
#
_cell.length_a   1.000
_cell.length_b   1.000
_cell.length_c   1.000
_cell.angle_alpha   90.00
_cell.angle_beta   90.00
_cell.angle_gamma   90.00
#
_symmetry.space_group_name_H-M   'P 1'
#
loop_
_entity.id
_entity.type
_entity.pdbx_description
1 polymer ?
#
loop_
_entity_poly.entity_id
_entity_poly.type
_entity_poly.pdbx_seq_one_letter_code
_entity_poly.pdbx_strand_id
1 'polypeptide(L)' 'MSNRSVTSVKDALTCAADLHQKVNGQVMITLGEKGAELSSEEGVQHYPAVFCPDVVNTTGTNAKSSASV' A
#
# COMPACT_ATOMS: atom_id res chain seq x y z
N MET A 1 12.30 -8.32 6.10
CA MET A 1 12.15 -6.86 6.25
C MET A 1 10.76 -6.58 6.78
N SER A 2 10.50 -6.78 8.08
CA SER A 2 9.13 -6.80 8.60
C SER A 2 8.90 -5.86 9.79
N ASN A 3 9.72 -4.82 9.95
CA ASN A 3 9.61 -3.90 11.10
C ASN A 3 9.79 -2.41 10.77
N ARG A 4 9.69 -2.02 9.48
CA ARG A 4 9.65 -0.60 9.11
C ARG A 4 8.20 -0.16 9.00
N SER A 5 7.77 0.68 9.94
CA SER A 5 6.48 1.37 9.84
C SER A 5 6.52 2.31 8.63
N VAL A 6 5.59 2.13 7.69
CA VAL A 6 5.43 3.02 6.54
C VAL A 6 4.44 4.12 6.94
N THR A 7 4.95 5.29 7.33
CA THR A 7 4.12 6.42 7.80
C THR A 7 4.14 7.62 6.85
N SER A 8 5.02 7.60 5.84
CA SER A 8 5.15 8.65 4.84
C SER A 8 5.10 8.10 3.40
N VAL A 9 4.75 8.99 2.46
CA VAL A 9 4.80 8.72 1.00
C VAL A 9 6.18 8.24 0.58
N LYS A 10 7.25 8.87 1.09
CA LYS A 10 8.63 8.49 0.76
C LYS A 10 8.99 7.07 1.22
N ASP A 11 8.51 6.67 2.39
CA ASP A 11 8.71 5.31 2.90
C ASP A 11 7.92 4.29 2.06
N ALA A 12 6.72 4.66 1.62
CA ALA A 12 5.89 3.82 0.78
C ALA A 12 6.50 3.62 -0.61
N LEU A 13 7.04 4.68 -1.23
CA LEU A 13 7.76 4.60 -2.50
C LEU A 13 8.94 3.61 -2.40
N THR A 14 9.75 3.75 -1.36
CA THR A 14 10.91 2.87 -1.14
C THR A 14 10.45 1.42 -0.89
N CYS A 15 9.40 1.23 -0.10
CA CYS A 15 8.87 -0.09 0.22
C CYS A 15 8.26 -0.77 -1.02
N ALA A 16 7.52 -0.03 -1.85
CA ALA A 16 6.91 -0.54 -3.06
C ALA A 16 7.97 -0.96 -4.10
N ALA A 17 9.07 -0.21 -4.21
CA ALA A 17 10.21 -0.58 -5.04
C ALA A 17 10.91 -1.86 -4.53
N ASP A 18 11.19 -1.94 -3.22
CA ASP A 18 11.84 -3.11 -2.60
C ASP A 18 11.00 -4.39 -2.67
N LEU A 19 9.68 -4.26 -2.62
CA LEU A 19 8.74 -5.38 -2.74
C LEU A 19 8.56 -5.81 -4.19
N HIS A 20 8.52 -4.86 -5.13
CA HIS A 20 8.39 -5.17 -6.55
C HIS A 20 9.56 -6.02 -7.05
N GLN A 21 10.78 -5.83 -6.53
CA GLN A 21 11.92 -6.72 -6.82
C GLN A 21 11.71 -8.19 -6.41
N LYS A 22 10.71 -8.48 -5.58
CA LYS A 22 10.48 -9.82 -4.99
C LYS A 22 9.20 -10.48 -5.51
N VAL A 23 8.41 -9.78 -6.32
CA VAL A 23 7.16 -10.30 -6.89
C VAL A 23 7.17 -10.12 -8.40
N ASN A 24 6.66 -11.12 -9.12
CA ASN A 24 6.51 -11.00 -10.57
C ASN A 24 5.15 -10.34 -10.86
N GLY A 25 5.09 -9.00 -10.79
CA GLY A 25 3.86 -8.22 -10.93
C GLY A 25 3.96 -6.84 -10.27
N GLN A 26 2.82 -6.18 -10.06
CA GLN A 26 2.78 -4.83 -9.50
C GLN A 26 2.58 -4.84 -7.98
N VAL A 27 3.11 -3.83 -7.30
CA VAL A 27 2.92 -3.63 -5.85
C VAL A 27 2.20 -2.32 -5.62
N MET A 28 1.05 -2.36 -4.93
CA MET A 28 0.33 -1.16 -4.50
C MET A 28 0.36 -1.04 -2.98
N ILE A 29 0.69 0.16 -2.47
CA ILE A 29 0.67 0.49 -1.04
C ILE A 29 -0.33 1.62 -0.82
N THR A 30 -1.37 1.36 -0.03
CA THR A 30 -2.38 2.37 0.33
C THR A 30 -2.04 3.05 1.64
N LEU A 31 -2.00 4.39 1.64
CA LEU A 31 -1.71 5.25 2.78
C LEU A 31 -2.94 6.05 3.26
N GLY A 32 -4.14 5.49 3.13
CA GLY A 32 -5.38 6.11 3.59
C GLY A 32 -5.56 7.53 3.02
N GLU A 33 -5.58 8.53 3.91
CA GLU A 33 -5.73 9.95 3.57
C GLU A 33 -4.60 10.52 2.70
N LYS A 34 -3.42 9.86 2.66
CA LYS A 34 -2.27 10.32 1.88
C LYS A 34 -2.27 9.78 0.45
N GLY A 35 -3.21 8.89 0.09
CA GLY A 35 -3.29 8.28 -1.23
C GLY A 35 -2.69 6.89 -1.29
N ALA A 36 -2.13 6.52 -2.44
CA ALA A 36 -1.51 5.23 -2.68
C ALA A 36 -0.26 5.36 -3.57
N GLU A 37 0.69 4.44 -3.40
CA GLU A 37 1.83 4.27 -4.29
C GLU A 37 1.66 2.99 -5.11
N LEU A 38 1.93 3.06 -6.41
CA LEU A 38 1.99 1.90 -7.30
C LEU A 38 3.41 1.75 -7.83
N SER A 39 4.02 0.59 -7.61
CA SER A 39 5.28 0.17 -8.23
C SER A 39 4.99 -0.84 -9.33
N SER A 40 5.46 -0.51 -10.54
CA SER A 40 5.29 -1.29 -11.76
C SER A 40 6.59 -1.27 -12.58
N GLU A 41 6.61 -1.97 -13.71
CA GLU A 41 7.77 -1.99 -14.63
C GLU A 41 8.12 -0.60 -15.18
N GLU A 42 7.14 0.31 -15.28
CA GLU A 42 7.31 1.69 -15.75
C GLU A 42 7.88 2.61 -14.66
N GLY A 43 8.01 2.12 -13.42
CA GLY A 43 8.50 2.86 -12.26
C GLY A 43 7.48 2.95 -11.14
N VAL A 44 7.70 3.90 -10.22
CA VAL A 44 6.83 4.12 -9.06
C VAL A 44 6.02 5.40 -9.24
N GLN A 45 4.70 5.31 -9.07
CA GLN A 45 3.76 6.41 -9.26
C GLN A 45 2.90 6.64 -8.01
N HIS A 46 2.76 7.91 -7.64
CA HIS A 46 1.90 8.36 -6.55
C HIS A 46 0.50 8.71 -7.04
N TYR A 47 -0.51 8.18 -6.36
CA TYR A 47 -1.93 8.44 -6.57
C TYR A 47 -2.50 9.16 -5.33
N PRO A 48 -2.68 10.49 -5.36
CA PRO A 48 -3.18 11.22 -4.20
C PRO A 48 -4.61 10.81 -3.85
N ALA A 49 -4.93 10.75 -2.56
CA ALA A 49 -6.30 10.50 -2.12
C ALA A 49 -7.19 11.66 -2.57
N VAL A 50 -8.27 11.34 -3.26
CA VAL A 50 -9.33 12.31 -3.54
C VAL A 50 -10.25 12.34 -2.33
N PHE A 51 -10.54 13.54 -1.83
CA PHE A 51 -11.52 13.70 -0.77
C PHE A 51 -12.91 13.35 -1.30
N CYS A 52 -13.41 12.19 -0.91
CA CYS A 52 -14.79 11.78 -1.14
C CYS A 52 -15.59 12.04 0.16
N PRO A 53 -16.56 12.97 0.18
CA PRO A 53 -17.33 13.26 1.39
C PRO A 53 -18.26 12.12 1.83
N ASP A 54 -18.60 11.19 0.92
CA ASP A 54 -19.49 10.04 1.16
C ASP A 54 -18.75 8.72 1.43
N VAL A 55 -17.66 8.75 2.21
CA VAL A 55 -17.04 7.48 2.64
C VAL A 55 -17.85 6.89 3.80
N VAL A 56 -18.71 5.91 3.49
CA VAL A 56 -19.29 5.06 4.53
C VAL A 56 -18.13 4.31 5.19
N ASN A 57 -17.96 4.49 6.49
CA ASN A 57 -16.88 3.87 7.26
C ASN A 57 -16.98 2.34 7.20
N THR A 58 -16.23 1.68 6.32
CA THR A 58 -16.11 0.22 6.26
C THR A 58 -15.00 -0.24 7.19
N THR A 59 -15.17 -0.03 8.50
CA THR A 59 -14.30 -0.66 9.50
C THR A 59 -14.36 -2.18 9.27
N GLY A 60 -13.25 -2.75 8.79
CA GLY A 60 -13.13 -4.16 8.45
C GLY A 60 -13.48 -5.05 9.62
N THR A 61 -14.66 -5.66 9.56
CA THR A 61 -14.93 -6.90 10.28
C THR A 61 -14.17 -7.99 9.53
N ASN A 62 -13.26 -8.68 10.24
CA ASN A 62 -12.47 -9.87 9.86
C ASN A 62 -11.20 -9.68 8.99
N ALA A 63 -10.06 -10.08 9.57
CA ALA A 63 -8.96 -10.81 8.89
C ALA A 63 -7.94 -11.30 9.93
N LYS A 64 -8.39 -12.08 10.92
CA LYS A 64 -7.53 -13.12 11.51
C LYS A 64 -7.54 -14.28 10.51
N SER A 65 -6.54 -14.37 9.63
CA SER A 65 -6.20 -15.64 9.00
C SER A 65 -4.76 -16.00 9.39
N SER A 66 -4.64 -16.63 10.55
CA SER A 66 -3.55 -17.57 10.79
C SER A 66 -3.86 -18.80 9.92
N ALA A 67 -3.11 -19.00 8.85
CA ALA A 67 -3.13 -20.25 8.10
C ALA A 67 -1.70 -20.77 8.04
N SER A 68 -1.39 -21.71 8.94
CA SER A 68 -0.39 -22.73 8.69
C SER A 68 -1.02 -23.77 7.78
N VAL A 69 -0.43 -23.98 6.60
CA VAL A 69 -0.41 -25.25 5.86
C VAL A 69 0.95 -25.35 5.19
#